data_AF-A0A8S7B7R3-F1
#
_entry.id   AF-A0A8S7B7R3-F1
#
_cell.length_a   1.000
_cell.length_b   1.000
_cell.length_c   1.000
_cell.angle_alpha   90.00
_cell.angle_beta   90.00
_cell.angle_gamma   90.00
#
_symmetry.space_group_name_H-M   'P 1'
#
loop_
_entity.id
_entity.type
_entity.pdbx_description
1 polymer ?
#
loop_
_entity_poly.entity_id
_entity_poly.type
_entity_poly.pdbx_seq_one_letter_code
_entity_poly.pdbx_strand_id
1 'polypeptide(L)'
;MKVINQLKKFDKKRTPDDGRISLLYENAIKYDMYSVYIKDKNDTEYLFDCLVDGKIKAFKWDDEERRFHISSYLDISELTPDSFFGVYYYRAHELRFNSLNDLTFLRELFFRVKSNYENIKFSREKYIYRQQKKEITDVMLVLSTIIRMYRERDAETVFSEFSIMTEVAGSLWVYHDDKNRMRKELRLCLNSLVQNGDLVETSSGFRLTGKALNTISTFNKDELRYRENLSTQKKMFWATFFAAVGGVGSMIAAIIGLLK
;
A
#
# COMPACT_ATOMS: atom_id res chain seq x y z
N MET A 1 -17.27 -4.62 35.32
CA MET A 1 -15.87 -4.14 35.47
C MET A 1 -15.95 -2.73 36.06
N LYS A 2 -15.27 -2.41 37.18
CA LYS A 2 -15.44 -1.09 37.83
C LYS A 2 -14.87 0.02 36.93
N VAL A 3 -15.67 1.05 36.62
CA VAL A 3 -15.30 2.23 35.79
C VAL A 3 -13.95 2.82 36.20
N ILE A 4 -13.71 2.90 37.52
CA ILE A 4 -12.45 3.38 38.12
C ILE A 4 -11.21 2.63 37.60
N ASN A 5 -11.30 1.32 37.35
CA ASN A 5 -10.16 0.55 36.85
C ASN A 5 -9.82 0.92 35.39
N GLN A 6 -10.81 1.24 34.57
CA GLN A 6 -10.59 1.71 33.19
C GLN A 6 -10.03 3.14 33.20
N LEU A 7 -10.53 4.02 34.06
CA LEU A 7 -10.01 5.39 34.19
C LEU A 7 -8.53 5.41 34.60
N LYS A 8 -8.13 4.59 35.59
CA LYS A 8 -6.71 4.44 35.97
C LYS A 8 -5.84 3.95 34.81
N LYS A 9 -6.40 3.12 33.94
CA LYS A 9 -5.70 2.62 32.76
C LYS A 9 -5.56 3.70 31.69
N PHE A 10 -6.59 4.51 31.47
CA PHE A 10 -6.54 5.65 30.55
C PHE A 10 -5.52 6.69 31.00
N ASP A 11 -5.48 7.00 32.30
CA ASP A 11 -4.50 7.91 32.89
C ASP A 11 -3.05 7.43 32.66
N LYS A 12 -2.79 6.13 32.85
CA LYS A 12 -1.47 5.53 32.57
C LYS A 12 -1.09 5.52 31.09
N LYS A 13 -2.09 5.47 30.19
CA LYS A 13 -1.91 5.31 28.74
C LYS A 13 -2.58 6.46 27.99
N ARG A 14 -2.40 7.68 28.47
CA ARG A 14 -3.01 8.86 27.88
C ARG A 14 -2.32 9.28 26.58
N THR A 15 -3.05 10.04 25.77
CA THR A 15 -2.46 10.74 24.62
C THR A 15 -1.41 11.75 25.08
N PRO A 16 -0.40 12.07 24.23
CA PRO A 16 0.58 13.10 24.53
C PRO A 16 -0.05 14.44 24.92
N ASP A 17 0.57 15.11 25.88
CA ASP A 17 0.09 16.40 26.43
C ASP A 17 0.12 17.54 25.39
N ASP A 18 0.87 17.36 24.29
CA ASP A 18 0.90 18.31 23.15
C ASP A 18 -0.32 18.17 22.21
N GLY A 19 -1.19 17.18 22.45
CA GLY A 19 -2.41 16.91 21.69
C GLY A 19 -2.17 16.43 20.25
N ARG A 20 -0.91 16.17 19.85
CA ARG A 20 -0.57 15.86 18.46
C ARG A 20 -0.41 14.36 18.26
N ILE A 21 -1.48 13.73 17.77
CA ILE A 21 -1.45 12.33 17.34
C ILE A 21 -1.00 12.27 15.88
N SER A 22 0.25 11.86 15.64
CA SER A 22 0.73 11.60 14.28
C SER A 22 0.22 10.24 13.78
N LEU A 23 -0.48 10.24 12.65
CA LEU A 23 -0.93 9.00 11.97
C LEU A 23 0.15 8.35 11.09
N LEU A 24 1.33 8.95 10.97
CA LEU A 24 2.44 8.37 10.24
C LEU A 24 2.87 7.05 10.88
N TYR A 25 2.98 5.98 10.08
CA TYR A 25 3.30 4.62 10.54
C TYR A 25 4.53 4.57 11.47
N GLU A 26 5.61 5.26 11.13
CA GLU A 26 6.87 5.28 11.90
C GLU A 26 6.72 5.81 13.33
N ASN A 27 5.75 6.70 13.54
CA ASN A 27 5.40 7.21 14.86
C ASN A 27 4.33 6.33 15.50
N ALA A 28 3.28 6.01 14.73
CA ALA A 28 2.11 5.29 15.20
C ALA A 28 2.39 3.85 15.64
N ILE A 29 3.43 3.22 15.09
CA ILE A 29 3.86 1.86 15.49
C ILE A 29 4.29 1.77 16.96
N LYS A 30 4.67 2.90 17.58
CA LYS A 30 5.07 2.98 18.99
C LYS A 30 3.91 3.21 19.95
N TYR A 31 2.71 3.46 19.41
CA TYR A 31 1.56 3.84 20.22
C TYR A 31 0.98 2.66 21.00
N ASP A 32 0.64 2.93 22.25
CA ASP A 32 -0.19 2.13 23.14
C ASP A 32 -0.92 3.11 24.07
N MET A 33 -1.91 3.81 23.51
CA MET A 33 -2.57 4.94 24.16
C MET A 33 -4.08 5.01 23.86
N TYR A 34 -4.82 5.69 24.74
CA TYR A 34 -6.26 5.91 24.63
C TYR A 34 -6.56 7.39 24.49
N SER A 35 -7.36 7.75 23.48
CA SER A 35 -8.05 9.04 23.39
C SER A 35 -9.49 8.81 23.81
N VAL A 36 -9.89 9.35 24.96
CA VAL A 36 -11.20 9.08 25.57
C VAL A 36 -12.01 10.36 25.66
N TYR A 37 -13.21 10.30 25.13
CA TYR A 37 -14.21 11.34 25.18
C TYR A 37 -15.34 10.91 26.11
N ILE A 38 -15.97 11.88 26.76
CA ILE A 38 -17.02 11.70 27.74
C ILE A 38 -18.20 12.56 27.30
N LYS A 39 -19.38 11.94 27.23
CA LYS A 39 -20.67 12.62 27.05
C LYS A 39 -21.39 12.66 28.39
N ASP A 40 -21.72 13.87 28.82
CA ASP A 40 -22.57 14.09 29.99
C ASP A 40 -24.06 13.95 29.60
N LYS A 41 -24.97 13.94 30.58
CA LYS A 41 -26.43 13.82 30.41
C LYS A 41 -27.02 14.94 29.53
N ASN A 42 -26.35 16.08 29.47
CA ASN A 42 -26.72 17.22 28.63
C ASN A 42 -26.11 17.15 27.21
N ASP A 43 -25.60 15.97 26.80
CA ASP A 43 -24.89 15.71 25.54
C ASP A 43 -23.68 16.64 25.29
N THR A 44 -23.15 17.23 26.36
CA THR A 44 -21.93 18.02 26.32
C THR A 44 -20.72 17.09 26.25
N GLU A 45 -19.81 17.37 25.32
CA GLU A 45 -18.62 16.55 25.10
C GLU A 45 -17.40 17.08 25.87
N TYR A 46 -16.67 16.15 26.46
CA TYR A 46 -15.44 16.40 27.20
C TYR A 46 -14.34 15.45 26.75
N LEU A 47 -13.10 15.93 26.70
CA LEU A 47 -11.91 15.12 26.46
C LEU A 47 -11.24 14.79 27.80
N PHE A 48 -11.06 13.50 28.09
CA PHE A 48 -10.39 13.03 29.29
C PHE A 48 -8.91 13.45 29.29
N ASP A 49 -8.44 14.06 30.39
CA ASP A 49 -7.03 14.44 30.60
C ASP A 49 -6.37 13.52 31.63
N CYS A 50 -6.81 13.60 32.89
CA CYS A 50 -6.23 12.81 33.98
C CYS A 50 -7.21 12.61 35.14
N LEU A 51 -6.83 11.73 36.07
CA LEU A 51 -7.57 11.51 37.32
C LEU A 51 -6.90 12.29 38.47
N VAL A 52 -7.64 13.19 39.13
CA VAL A 52 -7.16 13.97 40.28
C VAL A 52 -8.09 13.76 41.46
N ASP A 53 -7.57 13.24 42.57
CA ASP A 53 -8.31 13.04 43.84
C ASP A 53 -9.65 12.31 43.70
N GLY A 54 -9.73 11.36 42.75
CA GLY A 54 -10.96 10.60 42.49
C GLY A 54 -11.99 11.32 41.62
N LYS A 55 -11.67 12.51 41.11
CA LYS A 55 -12.44 13.23 40.08
C LYS A 55 -11.75 13.12 38.72
N ILE A 56 -12.53 13.23 37.66
CA ILE A 56 -12.01 13.26 36.29
C ILE A 56 -11.74 14.72 35.94
N LYS A 57 -10.47 15.04 35.63
CA LYS A 57 -10.14 16.29 34.96
C LYS A 57 -10.31 16.08 33.46
N ALA A 58 -11.12 16.93 32.83
CA ALA A 58 -11.40 16.85 31.41
C ALA A 58 -11.45 18.26 30.79
N PHE A 59 -11.23 18.34 29.48
CA PHE A 59 -11.43 19.58 28.74
C PHE A 59 -12.79 19.55 28.06
N LYS A 60 -13.65 20.51 28.35
CA LYS A 60 -14.96 20.68 27.71
C LYS A 60 -14.77 21.24 26.29
N TRP A 61 -15.63 20.78 25.38
CA TRP A 61 -15.74 21.31 24.04
C TRP A 61 -16.24 22.76 24.04
N ASP A 62 -15.54 23.62 23.31
CA ASP A 62 -15.97 24.99 23.02
C ASP A 62 -16.43 25.09 21.56
N ASP A 63 -17.69 25.48 21.36
CA ASP A 63 -18.30 25.64 20.04
C ASP A 63 -17.76 26.85 19.27
N GLU A 64 -17.28 27.88 19.96
CA GLU A 64 -16.74 29.11 19.35
C GLU A 64 -15.34 28.86 18.77
N GLU A 65 -14.46 28.24 19.57
CA GLU A 65 -13.06 27.96 19.19
C GLU A 65 -12.89 26.59 18.50
N ARG A 66 -13.94 25.77 18.46
CA ARG A 66 -13.98 24.39 17.92
C ARG A 66 -12.86 23.50 18.47
N ARG A 67 -12.57 23.63 19.76
CA ARG A 67 -11.50 22.89 20.45
C ARG A 67 -11.88 22.55 21.88
N PHE A 68 -11.24 21.51 22.40
CA PHE A 68 -11.28 21.18 23.82
C PHE A 68 -10.23 22.01 24.57
N HIS A 69 -10.65 23.03 25.33
CA HIS A 69 -9.72 23.83 26.13
C HIS A 69 -10.24 24.24 27.51
N ILE A 70 -11.56 24.19 27.74
CA ILE A 70 -12.15 24.63 29.01
C ILE A 70 -11.93 23.52 30.05
N SER A 71 -11.07 23.75 31.04
CA SER A 71 -10.82 22.75 32.09
C SER A 71 -12.04 22.60 33.00
N SER A 72 -12.55 21.38 33.10
CA SER A 72 -13.69 21.01 33.95
C SER A 72 -13.39 19.77 34.77
N TYR A 73 -14.03 19.66 35.93
CA TYR A 73 -13.98 18.47 36.78
C TYR A 73 -15.33 17.76 36.74
N LEU A 74 -15.30 16.46 36.46
CA LEU A 74 -16.49 15.61 36.43
C LEU A 74 -16.44 14.59 37.57
N ASP A 75 -17.57 14.40 38.23
CA ASP A 75 -17.73 13.39 39.28
C ASP A 75 -18.09 12.03 38.67
N ILE A 76 -17.31 10.99 39.05
CA ILE A 76 -17.43 9.64 38.47
C ILE A 76 -18.82 9.02 38.74
N SER A 77 -19.46 9.40 39.84
CA SER A 77 -20.78 8.89 40.25
C SER A 77 -21.91 9.26 39.29
N GLU A 78 -21.73 10.32 38.50
CA GLU A 78 -22.76 10.81 37.58
C GLU A 78 -22.69 10.15 36.19
N LEU A 79 -21.58 9.47 35.91
CA LEU A 79 -21.26 8.89 34.61
C LEU A 79 -21.56 7.38 34.57
N THR A 80 -22.12 6.94 33.45
CA THR A 80 -22.33 5.51 33.19
C THR A 80 -21.24 4.96 32.26
N PRO A 81 -21.07 3.63 32.16
CA PRO A 81 -20.16 3.05 31.18
C PRO A 81 -20.38 3.52 29.73
N ASP A 82 -21.61 3.87 29.38
CA ASP A 82 -22.00 4.30 28.04
C ASP A 82 -21.75 5.80 27.79
N SER A 83 -21.40 6.57 28.83
CA SER A 83 -20.95 7.95 28.69
C SER A 83 -19.57 8.07 28.04
N PHE A 84 -18.81 6.97 27.91
CA PHE A 84 -17.43 6.99 27.43
C PHE A 84 -17.29 6.40 26.03
N PHE A 85 -16.68 7.16 25.14
CA PHE A 85 -16.37 6.73 23.78
C PHE A 85 -14.96 7.20 23.40
N GLY A 86 -14.40 6.66 22.34
CA GLY A 86 -13.10 7.09 21.87
C GLY A 86 -12.35 6.07 21.04
N VAL A 87 -11.03 6.24 21.03
CA VAL A 87 -10.13 5.47 20.17
C VAL A 87 -8.96 4.94 20.99
N TYR A 88 -8.76 3.63 20.92
CA TYR A 88 -7.54 2.98 21.39
C TYR A 88 -6.55 2.84 20.24
N TYR A 89 -5.43 3.54 20.35
CA TYR A 89 -4.33 3.51 19.39
C TYR A 89 -3.30 2.47 19.83
N TYR A 90 -3.12 1.44 19.01
CA TYR A 90 -2.13 0.40 19.26
C TYR A 90 -1.35 0.06 18.00
N ARG A 91 -0.05 0.32 18.00
CA ARG A 91 0.88 -0.10 16.93
C ARG A 91 0.39 0.20 15.51
N ALA A 92 0.01 1.45 15.25
CA ALA A 92 -0.55 1.96 13.98
C ALA A 92 -1.96 1.45 13.61
N HIS A 93 -2.70 0.89 14.57
CA HIS A 93 -4.09 0.49 14.42
C HIS A 93 -5.00 1.25 15.38
N GLU A 94 -6.24 1.44 14.95
CA GLU A 94 -7.28 2.12 15.72
C GLU A 94 -8.40 1.15 16.09
N LEU A 95 -8.76 1.13 17.37
CA LEU A 95 -9.97 0.48 17.86
C LEU A 95 -10.92 1.53 18.41
N ARG A 96 -12.02 1.77 17.69
CA ARG A 96 -13.10 2.65 18.14
C ARG A 96 -14.01 1.93 19.12
N PHE A 97 -14.42 2.62 20.16
CA PHE A 97 -15.37 2.13 21.17
C PHE A 97 -16.37 3.23 21.51
N ASN A 98 -17.61 2.84 21.78
CA ASN A 98 -18.70 3.78 22.13
C ASN A 98 -19.13 3.64 23.59
N SER A 99 -18.62 2.63 24.30
CA SER A 99 -18.89 2.37 25.70
C SER A 99 -17.66 1.76 26.38
N LEU A 100 -17.54 1.83 27.70
CA LEU A 100 -16.51 1.06 28.42
C LEU A 100 -16.76 -0.46 28.35
N ASN A 101 -18.00 -0.89 28.10
CA ASN A 101 -18.33 -2.30 27.92
C ASN A 101 -17.78 -2.87 26.62
N ASP A 102 -17.53 -2.02 25.62
CA ASP A 102 -16.85 -2.38 24.39
C ASP A 102 -15.38 -2.75 24.62
N LEU A 103 -14.76 -2.19 25.66
CA LEU A 103 -13.34 -2.39 26.02
C LEU A 103 -13.15 -3.55 26.99
N THR A 104 -13.68 -4.72 26.63
CA THR A 104 -13.39 -5.95 27.38
C THR A 104 -11.94 -6.39 27.19
N PHE A 105 -11.37 -7.04 28.20
CA PHE A 105 -10.01 -7.60 28.14
C PHE A 105 -9.80 -8.51 26.92
N LEU A 106 -10.79 -9.35 26.60
CA LEU A 106 -10.73 -10.25 25.45
C LEU A 106 -10.70 -9.48 24.13
N ARG A 107 -11.57 -8.48 23.95
CA ARG A 107 -11.60 -7.68 22.71
C ARG A 107 -10.29 -6.93 22.50
N GLU A 108 -9.73 -6.35 23.55
CA GLU A 108 -8.42 -5.70 23.46
C GLU A 108 -7.29 -6.69 23.18
N LEU A 109 -7.31 -7.87 23.80
CA LEU A 109 -6.31 -8.90 23.56
C LEU A 109 -6.35 -9.36 22.09
N PHE A 110 -7.54 -9.68 21.57
CA PHE A 110 -7.71 -10.05 20.17
C PHE A 110 -7.29 -8.93 19.23
N PHE A 111 -7.64 -7.68 19.54
CA PHE A 111 -7.18 -6.53 18.76
C PHE A 111 -5.66 -6.42 18.75
N ARG A 112 -4.99 -6.50 19.92
CA ARG A 112 -3.52 -6.47 19.99
C ARG A 112 -2.87 -7.61 19.21
N VAL A 113 -3.39 -8.82 19.32
CA VAL A 113 -2.89 -9.99 18.58
C VAL A 113 -3.03 -9.77 17.07
N LYS A 114 -4.20 -9.32 16.61
CA LYS A 114 -4.47 -9.01 15.20
C LYS A 114 -3.53 -7.90 14.69
N SER A 115 -3.42 -6.78 15.40
CA SER A 115 -2.53 -5.67 15.04
C SER A 115 -1.06 -6.10 14.96
N ASN A 116 -0.62 -6.96 15.88
CA ASN A 116 0.75 -7.50 15.85
C ASN A 116 0.96 -8.42 14.66
N TYR A 117 0.01 -9.31 14.37
CA TYR A 117 0.08 -10.19 13.21
C TYR A 117 0.15 -9.40 11.91
N GLU A 118 -0.70 -8.39 11.73
CA GLU A 118 -0.70 -7.52 10.55
C GLU A 118 0.61 -6.75 10.40
N ASN A 119 1.17 -6.22 11.50
CA ASN A 119 2.48 -5.55 11.49
C ASN A 119 3.64 -6.50 11.15
N ILE A 120 3.61 -7.75 11.65
CA ILE A 120 4.60 -8.78 11.30
C ILE A 120 4.49 -9.12 9.81
N LYS A 121 3.27 -9.33 9.30
CA LYS A 121 3.02 -9.60 7.88
C LYS A 121 3.55 -8.44 7.02
N PHE A 122 3.19 -7.20 7.33
CA PHE A 122 3.64 -6.02 6.61
C PHE A 122 5.17 -5.84 6.66
N SER A 123 5.79 -6.12 7.81
CA SER A 123 7.24 -6.07 7.95
C SER A 123 7.94 -7.14 7.11
N ARG A 124 7.37 -8.34 7.03
CA ARG A 124 7.86 -9.41 6.15
C ARG A 124 7.72 -9.05 4.68
N GLU A 125 6.60 -8.48 4.28
CA GLU A 125 6.38 -8.00 2.91
C GLU A 125 7.42 -6.93 2.54
N LYS A 126 7.65 -5.93 3.41
CA LYS A 126 8.71 -4.93 3.23
C LYS A 126 10.09 -5.57 3.10
N TYR A 127 10.41 -6.55 3.95
CA TYR A 127 11.70 -7.25 3.91
C TYR A 127 11.89 -8.00 2.58
N ILE A 128 10.91 -8.81 2.17
CA ILE A 128 10.95 -9.55 0.91
C ILE A 128 11.09 -8.58 -0.27
N TYR A 129 10.31 -7.49 -0.26
CA TYR A 129 10.33 -6.49 -1.30
C TYR A 129 11.71 -5.81 -1.43
N ARG A 130 12.37 -5.48 -0.31
CA ARG A 130 13.72 -4.88 -0.32
C ARG A 130 14.80 -5.79 -0.91
N GLN A 131 14.64 -7.11 -0.77
CA GLN A 131 15.58 -8.07 -1.33
C GLN A 131 15.38 -8.27 -2.84
N GLN A 132 14.25 -7.84 -3.40
CA GLN A 132 13.99 -7.92 -4.82
C GLN A 132 14.67 -6.76 -5.53
N LYS A 133 15.70 -7.04 -6.32
CA LYS A 133 16.24 -6.05 -7.26
C LYS A 133 15.20 -5.79 -8.35
N LYS A 134 14.48 -4.66 -8.25
CA LYS A 134 13.54 -4.20 -9.27
C LYS A 134 14.23 -3.17 -10.16
N GLU A 135 14.47 -3.53 -11.41
CA GLU A 135 14.97 -2.61 -12.42
C GLU A 135 13.80 -2.14 -13.29
N ILE A 136 13.64 -0.83 -13.43
CA ILE A 136 12.57 -0.22 -14.22
C ILE A 136 13.17 0.25 -15.55
N THR A 137 13.58 -0.71 -16.38
CA THR A 137 14.25 -0.41 -17.66
C THR A 137 13.35 -0.65 -18.87
N ASP A 138 12.23 -1.35 -18.69
CA ASP A 138 11.31 -1.66 -19.77
C ASP A 138 10.31 -0.52 -20.03
N VAL A 139 10.57 0.23 -21.08
CA VAL A 139 9.74 1.37 -21.53
C VAL A 139 8.33 0.92 -21.92
N MET A 140 8.17 -0.28 -22.49
CA MET A 140 6.85 -0.80 -22.90
C MET A 140 6.05 -1.31 -21.71
N LEU A 141 6.69 -1.83 -20.67
CA LEU A 141 6.05 -2.11 -19.38
C LEU A 141 5.49 -0.83 -18.75
N VAL A 142 6.26 0.26 -18.76
CA VAL A 142 5.80 1.56 -18.25
C VAL A 142 4.62 2.08 -19.06
N LEU A 143 4.72 2.07 -20.40
CA LEU A 143 3.65 2.53 -21.28
C LEU A 143 2.35 1.73 -21.10
N SER A 144 2.45 0.39 -21.10
CA SER A 144 1.29 -0.49 -20.91
C SER A 144 0.64 -0.32 -19.54
N THR A 145 1.43 -0.05 -18.50
CA THR A 145 0.92 0.26 -17.16
C THR A 145 0.12 1.56 -17.15
N ILE A 146 0.64 2.63 -17.78
CA ILE A 146 -0.08 3.92 -17.87
C ILE A 146 -1.38 3.78 -18.68
N ILE A 147 -1.37 3.00 -19.77
CA ILE A 147 -2.59 2.70 -20.55
C ILE A 147 -3.62 1.92 -19.71
N ARG A 148 -3.17 0.95 -18.89
CA ARG A 148 -4.04 0.24 -17.96
C ARG A 148 -4.67 1.20 -16.95
N MET A 149 -3.85 2.05 -16.31
CA MET A 149 -4.34 3.07 -15.37
C MET A 149 -5.39 3.98 -15.99
N TYR A 150 -5.21 4.38 -17.25
CA TYR A 150 -6.18 5.18 -17.99
C TYR A 150 -7.50 4.46 -18.27
N ARG A 151 -7.46 3.15 -18.52
CA ARG A 151 -8.68 2.35 -18.73
C ARG A 151 -9.47 2.11 -17.44
N GLU A 152 -8.78 2.07 -16.31
CA GLU A 152 -9.38 1.79 -15.00
C GLU A 152 -9.91 3.05 -14.30
N ARG A 153 -9.47 4.25 -14.68
CA ARG A 153 -9.93 5.52 -14.11
C ARG A 153 -10.88 6.25 -15.05
N ASP A 154 -12.11 6.50 -14.60
CA ASP A 154 -13.18 7.13 -15.39
C ASP A 154 -12.93 8.62 -15.75
N ALA A 155 -12.04 9.33 -15.06
CA ALA A 155 -11.95 10.80 -15.17
C ALA A 155 -10.53 11.39 -15.25
N GLU A 156 -9.48 10.59 -15.01
CA GLU A 156 -8.13 11.15 -14.87
C GLU A 156 -7.31 11.00 -16.15
N THR A 157 -6.97 12.14 -16.75
CA THR A 157 -6.19 12.20 -17.98
C THR A 157 -4.70 12.49 -17.74
N VAL A 158 -4.30 12.74 -16.49
CA VAL A 158 -2.93 13.11 -16.13
C VAL A 158 -2.48 12.29 -14.93
N PHE A 159 -1.38 11.57 -15.08
CA PHE A 159 -0.84 10.69 -14.04
C PHE A 159 0.43 11.29 -13.43
N SER A 160 0.46 11.39 -12.10
CA SER A 160 1.68 11.81 -11.41
C SER A 160 2.77 10.74 -11.50
N GLU A 161 4.04 11.17 -11.48
CA GLU A 161 5.19 10.26 -11.42
C GLU A 161 5.08 9.27 -10.25
N PHE A 162 4.54 9.72 -9.10
CA PHE A 162 4.34 8.89 -7.93
C PHE A 162 3.30 7.79 -8.16
N SER A 163 2.18 8.13 -8.81
CA SER A 163 1.13 7.17 -9.15
C SER A 163 1.65 6.12 -10.14
N ILE A 164 2.38 6.54 -11.17
CA ILE A 164 2.97 5.63 -12.15
C ILE A 164 4.01 4.71 -11.48
N MET A 165 4.88 5.26 -10.63
CA MET A 165 5.85 4.47 -9.88
C MET A 165 5.18 3.41 -9.00
N THR A 166 4.09 3.80 -8.33
CA THR A 166 3.33 2.91 -7.45
C THR A 166 2.74 1.73 -8.22
N GLU A 167 2.27 1.96 -9.45
CA GLU A 167 1.73 0.91 -10.32
C GLU A 167 2.81 0.03 -10.97
N VAL A 168 3.93 0.62 -11.39
CA VAL A 168 5.03 -0.11 -12.04
C VAL A 168 5.84 -0.93 -11.04
N ALA A 169 6.23 -0.32 -9.92
CA ALA A 169 7.10 -0.95 -8.93
C ALA A 169 6.33 -1.61 -7.77
N GLY A 170 5.05 -1.30 -7.60
CA GLY A 170 4.22 -1.70 -6.46
C GLY A 170 4.37 -0.74 -5.28
N SER A 171 3.33 -0.60 -4.46
CA SER A 171 3.22 0.41 -3.38
C SER A 171 4.33 0.42 -2.33
N LEU A 172 5.06 -0.68 -2.16
CA LEU A 172 6.18 -0.79 -1.22
C LEU A 172 7.48 -0.12 -1.71
N TRP A 173 7.53 0.38 -2.96
CA TRP A 173 8.72 1.02 -3.54
C TRP A 173 9.27 2.18 -2.69
N VAL A 174 8.39 2.90 -1.97
CA VAL A 174 8.77 4.02 -1.10
C VAL A 174 9.67 3.60 0.07
N TYR A 175 9.63 2.31 0.46
CA TYR A 175 10.41 1.72 1.54
C TYR A 175 11.68 1.00 1.07
N HIS A 176 11.93 0.99 -0.25
CA HIS A 176 13.11 0.37 -0.84
C HIS A 176 14.35 1.25 -0.65
N ASP A 177 15.51 0.63 -0.39
CA ASP A 177 16.76 1.36 -0.16
C ASP A 177 17.21 2.10 -1.43
N ASP A 178 17.08 1.45 -2.60
CA ASP A 178 17.35 2.03 -3.92
C ASP A 178 16.21 2.86 -4.54
N LYS A 179 15.22 3.34 -3.76
CA LYS A 179 14.07 4.10 -4.30
C LYS A 179 14.45 5.27 -5.20
N ASN A 180 15.56 5.94 -4.91
CA ASN A 180 16.06 7.06 -5.72
C ASN A 180 16.58 6.60 -7.09
N ARG A 181 17.22 5.42 -7.15
CA ARG A 181 17.65 4.81 -8.40
C ARG A 181 16.43 4.41 -9.24
N MET A 182 15.47 3.70 -8.64
CA MET A 182 14.23 3.32 -9.31
C MET A 182 13.50 4.52 -9.90
N ARG A 183 13.44 5.63 -9.15
CA ARG A 183 12.86 6.90 -9.62
C ARG A 183 13.57 7.47 -10.85
N LYS A 184 14.90 7.44 -10.87
CA LYS A 184 15.69 7.87 -12.04
C LYS A 184 15.43 6.97 -13.26
N GLU A 185 15.37 5.65 -13.05
CA GLU A 185 15.08 4.68 -14.10
C GLU A 185 13.69 4.91 -14.71
N LEU A 186 12.65 5.06 -13.87
CA LEU A 186 11.30 5.40 -14.35
C LEU A 186 11.29 6.72 -15.13
N ARG A 187 11.99 7.76 -14.65
CA ARG A 187 12.08 9.04 -15.36
C ARG A 187 12.72 8.90 -16.73
N LEU A 188 13.74 8.04 -16.87
CA LEU A 188 14.34 7.77 -18.19
C LEU A 188 13.31 7.14 -19.13
N CYS A 189 12.51 6.18 -18.65
CA CYS A 189 11.43 5.59 -19.45
C CYS A 189 10.37 6.64 -19.83
N LEU A 190 9.92 7.46 -18.88
CA LEU A 190 8.93 8.51 -19.13
C LEU A 190 9.44 9.56 -20.13
N ASN A 191 10.68 10.00 -19.98
CA ASN A 191 11.31 10.94 -20.91
C ASN A 191 11.42 10.36 -22.32
N SER A 192 11.76 9.08 -22.44
CA SER A 192 11.77 8.37 -23.73
C SER A 192 10.38 8.34 -24.39
N LEU A 193 9.34 8.05 -23.61
CA LEU A 193 7.95 8.05 -24.10
C LEU A 193 7.47 9.46 -24.49
N VAL A 194 7.89 10.49 -23.77
CA VAL A 194 7.62 11.89 -24.13
C VAL A 194 8.33 12.27 -25.42
N GLN A 195 9.61 11.91 -25.57
CA GLN A 195 10.38 12.14 -26.80
C GLN A 195 9.77 11.39 -27.99
N ASN A 196 9.27 10.17 -27.79
CA ASN A 196 8.55 9.44 -28.83
C ASN A 196 7.13 10.00 -29.06
N GLY A 197 6.63 10.93 -28.24
CA GLY A 197 5.29 11.50 -28.38
C GLY A 197 4.15 10.57 -27.97
N ASP A 198 4.45 9.47 -27.26
CA ASP A 198 3.44 8.60 -26.63
C ASP A 198 2.83 9.26 -25.39
N LEU A 199 3.63 10.10 -24.73
CA LEU A 199 3.23 10.90 -23.58
C LEU A 199 3.47 12.39 -23.84
N VAL A 200 2.71 13.23 -23.13
CA VAL A 200 2.97 14.67 -23.00
C VAL A 200 3.20 14.96 -21.52
N GLU A 201 4.31 15.62 -21.22
CA GLU A 201 4.58 16.15 -19.88
C GLU A 201 3.79 17.44 -19.66
N THR A 202 3.14 17.53 -18.51
CA THR A 202 2.35 18.67 -18.05
C THR A 202 2.85 19.13 -16.68
N SER A 203 2.42 20.29 -16.21
CA SER A 203 2.82 20.81 -14.90
C SER A 203 2.45 19.90 -13.73
N SER A 204 1.47 19.02 -13.89
CA SER A 204 0.98 18.11 -12.85
C SER A 204 1.33 16.63 -13.07
N GLY A 205 1.97 16.28 -14.19
CA GLY A 205 2.33 14.89 -14.49
C GLY A 205 2.30 14.57 -15.99
N PHE A 206 1.97 13.32 -16.32
CA PHE A 206 2.05 12.79 -17.69
C PHE A 206 0.68 12.44 -18.24
N ARG A 207 0.41 12.85 -19.48
CA ARG A 207 -0.83 12.54 -20.21
C ARG A 207 -0.53 11.63 -21.39
N LEU A 208 -1.38 10.63 -21.62
CA LEU A 208 -1.32 9.78 -22.82
C LEU A 208 -1.74 10.54 -24.07
N THR A 209 -1.08 10.23 -25.19
CA THR A 209 -1.51 10.65 -26.51
C THR A 209 -2.14 9.49 -27.29
N GLY A 210 -2.82 9.79 -28.40
CA GLY A 210 -3.29 8.75 -29.32
C GLY A 210 -2.16 7.91 -29.93
N LYS A 211 -0.92 8.43 -29.98
CA LYS A 211 0.25 7.70 -30.51
C LYS A 211 0.59 6.48 -29.65
N ALA A 212 0.37 6.55 -28.34
CA ALA A 212 0.58 5.43 -27.41
C ALA A 212 -0.16 4.15 -27.84
N LEU A 213 -1.38 4.27 -28.36
CA LEU A 213 -2.17 3.13 -28.86
C LEU A 213 -1.56 2.50 -30.11
N ASN A 214 -0.99 3.30 -31.00
CA ASN A 214 -0.30 2.81 -32.18
C ASN A 214 1.03 2.13 -31.81
N THR A 215 1.77 2.71 -30.87
CA THR A 215 3.03 2.16 -30.37
C THR A 215 2.81 0.80 -29.72
N ILE A 216 1.84 0.67 -28.81
CA ILE A 216 1.56 -0.62 -28.16
C ILE A 216 1.01 -1.66 -29.14
N SER A 217 0.21 -1.25 -30.13
CA SER A 217 -0.30 -2.16 -31.16
C SER A 217 0.84 -2.72 -32.04
N THR A 218 1.76 -1.84 -32.45
CA THR A 218 2.95 -2.22 -33.23
C THR A 218 3.84 -3.17 -32.45
N PHE A 219 4.15 -2.82 -31.20
CA PHE A 219 4.94 -3.67 -30.31
C PHE A 219 4.34 -5.06 -30.14
N ASN A 220 3.04 -5.16 -29.89
CA ASN A 220 2.36 -6.46 -29.75
C ASN A 220 2.40 -7.29 -31.03
N LYS A 221 2.27 -6.66 -32.22
CA LYS A 221 2.38 -7.34 -33.50
C LYS A 221 3.78 -7.87 -33.76
N ASP A 222 4.81 -7.08 -33.43
CA ASP A 222 6.20 -7.48 -33.63
C ASP A 222 6.60 -8.62 -32.67
N GLU A 223 6.12 -8.58 -31.43
CA GLU A 223 6.31 -9.68 -30.46
C GLU A 223 5.65 -10.97 -30.92
N LEU A 224 4.42 -10.90 -31.48
CA LEU A 224 3.75 -12.06 -32.07
C LEU A 224 4.54 -12.64 -33.24
N ARG A 225 4.98 -11.79 -34.18
CA ARG A 225 5.81 -12.20 -35.32
C ARG A 225 7.12 -12.84 -34.88
N TYR A 226 7.78 -12.28 -33.86
CA TYR A 226 9.00 -12.83 -33.30
C TYR A 226 8.78 -14.25 -32.76
N ARG A 227 7.69 -14.47 -32.00
CA ARG A 227 7.34 -15.81 -31.47
C ARG A 227 7.00 -16.80 -32.58
N GLU A 228 6.26 -16.38 -33.59
CA GLU A 228 5.95 -17.22 -34.76
C GLU A 228 7.22 -17.61 -35.51
N ASN A 229 8.14 -16.66 -35.72
CA ASN A 229 9.44 -16.92 -36.35
C ASN A 229 10.29 -17.91 -35.54
N LEU A 230 10.37 -17.75 -34.22
CA LEU A 230 11.07 -18.72 -33.36
C LEU A 230 10.45 -20.12 -33.43
N SER A 231 9.12 -20.20 -33.43
CA SER A 231 8.42 -21.48 -33.55
C SER A 231 8.70 -22.16 -34.89
N THR A 232 8.74 -21.36 -35.97
CA THR A 232 9.04 -21.82 -37.32
C THR A 232 10.49 -22.26 -37.46
N GLN A 233 11.44 -21.50 -36.91
CA GLN A 233 12.86 -21.87 -36.87
C GLN A 233 13.08 -23.17 -36.08
N LYS A 234 12.40 -23.35 -34.95
CA LYS A 234 12.46 -24.62 -34.21
C LYS A 234 11.94 -25.79 -35.03
N LYS A 235 10.80 -25.64 -35.72
CA LYS A 235 10.26 -26.67 -36.62
C LYS A 235 11.22 -26.97 -37.78
N MET A 236 11.79 -25.93 -38.38
CA MET A 236 12.78 -26.06 -39.46
C MET A 236 14.03 -26.80 -38.99
N PHE A 237 14.57 -26.44 -37.82
CA PHE A 237 15.70 -27.15 -37.21
C PHE A 237 15.43 -28.64 -37.06
N TRP A 238 14.27 -29.02 -36.52
CA TRP A 238 13.89 -30.42 -36.39
C TRP A 238 13.69 -31.11 -37.74
N ALA A 239 13.05 -30.46 -38.70
CA ALA A 239 12.90 -30.99 -40.05
C ALA A 239 14.26 -31.24 -40.73
N THR A 240 15.19 -30.29 -40.63
CA THR A 240 16.56 -30.43 -41.14
C THR A 240 17.33 -31.53 -40.42
N PHE A 241 17.18 -31.65 -39.09
CA PHE A 241 17.80 -32.72 -38.31
C PHE A 241 17.32 -34.10 -38.77
N PHE A 242 16.01 -34.32 -38.91
CA PHE A 242 15.47 -35.59 -39.38
C PHE A 242 15.85 -35.89 -40.83
N ALA A 243 15.88 -34.88 -41.71
CA ALA A 243 16.35 -35.04 -43.08
C ALA A 243 17.83 -35.45 -43.15
N ALA A 244 18.69 -34.88 -42.31
CA ALA A 244 20.10 -35.25 -42.22
C ALA A 244 20.28 -36.70 -41.75
N VAL A 245 19.54 -37.11 -40.70
CA VAL A 245 19.54 -38.50 -40.22
C VAL A 245 19.05 -39.46 -41.31
N GLY A 246 17.96 -39.13 -41.99
CA GLY A 246 17.43 -39.92 -43.10
C GLY A 246 18.43 -40.05 -44.26
N GLY A 247 19.08 -38.96 -44.66
CA GLY A 247 20.10 -38.95 -45.70
C GLY A 247 21.30 -39.83 -45.36
N VAL A 248 21.78 -39.81 -44.11
CA VAL A 248 22.83 -40.73 -43.63
C VAL A 248 22.36 -42.18 -43.67
N GLY A 249 21.13 -42.46 -43.24
CA GLY A 249 20.54 -43.80 -43.32
C GLY A 249 20.44 -44.32 -44.76
N SER A 250 20.00 -43.47 -45.70
CA SER A 250 19.93 -43.80 -47.13
C SER A 250 21.31 -44.05 -47.74
N MET A 251 22.34 -43.27 -47.35
CA MET A 251 23.72 -43.52 -47.80
C MET A 251 24.25 -44.86 -47.30
N ILE A 252 24.03 -45.20 -46.02
CA ILE A 252 24.44 -46.50 -45.46
C ILE A 252 23.72 -47.66 -46.17
N ALA A 253 22.41 -47.52 -46.41
CA ALA A 253 21.63 -48.54 -47.13
C ALA A 253 22.11 -48.74 -48.58
N ALA A 254 22.46 -47.66 -49.29
CA ALA A 254 23.00 -47.72 -50.64
C ALA A 254 24.37 -48.41 -50.71
N ILE A 255 25.26 -48.16 -49.73
CA ILE A 255 26.57 -48.81 -49.64
C ILE A 255 26.43 -50.30 -49.36
N ILE A 256 25.52 -50.69 -48.45
CA ILE A 256 25.23 -52.11 -48.16
C ILE A 256 24.62 -52.80 -49.39
N GLY A 257 23.76 -52.12 -50.14
CA GLY A 257 23.18 -52.65 -51.39
C GLY A 257 24.19 -52.81 -52.52
N LEU A 258 25.21 -51.97 -52.60
CA LEU A 258 26.31 -52.05 -53.58
C LEU A 258 27.36 -53.12 -53.24
N LEU A 259 27.44 -53.55 -51.98
CA LEU A 259 28.37 -54.59 -51.49
C LEU A 259 27.77 -56.01 -51.56
N LYS A 260 26.51 -56.16 -51.98
CA LYS A 260 25.86 -57.43 -52.29
C LYS A 260 25.95 -57.74 -53.79
#